data_AF-A0A2K8XT43-F1
#
_entry.id   AF-A0A2K8XT43-F1
#
_cell.length_a   1.000
_cell.length_b   1.000
_cell.length_c   1.000
_cell.angle_alpha   90.00
_cell.angle_beta   90.00
_cell.angle_gamma   90.00
#
_symmetry.space_group_name_H-M   'P 1'
#
loop_
_entity.id
_entity.type
_entity.pdbx_description
1 polymer ?
#
loop_
_entity_poly.entity_id
_entity_poly.type
_entity_poly.pdbx_seq_one_letter_code
_entity_poly.pdbx_strand_id
1 'polypeptide(L)'
;MSFINAFNFEAIEPFTFVLIDWFTNLKTYELVWDGVIKYFKELPQEPKIWSSSTLYTEEMKGLREAWFSNWLSVHKEFSQEEILEFHQNENLGTKGIAPKMKREFVETVVLLQ
;
A
#
# COMPACT_ATOMS: atom_id res chain seq x y z
N MET A 1 -3.12 -10.80 18.53
CA MET A 1 -3.27 -11.97 17.62
C MET A 1 -4.64 -12.63 17.77
N SER A 2 -5.05 -13.11 18.96
CA SER A 2 -6.36 -13.77 19.16
C SER A 2 -7.57 -12.92 18.78
N PHE A 3 -7.54 -11.61 19.07
CA PHE A 3 -8.61 -10.68 18.72
C PHE A 3 -8.85 -10.55 17.21
N ILE A 4 -7.78 -10.41 16.40
CA ILE A 4 -7.88 -10.25 14.94
C ILE A 4 -8.53 -11.48 14.29
N ASN A 5 -8.16 -12.68 14.75
CA ASN A 5 -8.72 -13.92 14.23
C ASN A 5 -10.20 -14.08 14.63
N ALA A 6 -10.56 -13.69 15.85
CA ALA A 6 -11.91 -13.83 16.40
C ALA A 6 -12.91 -12.74 15.95
N PHE A 7 -12.44 -11.57 15.54
CA PHE A 7 -13.31 -10.46 15.15
C PHE A 7 -14.03 -10.76 13.83
N ASN A 8 -15.36 -10.67 13.80
CA ASN A 8 -16.15 -10.87 12.57
C ASN A 8 -16.17 -9.56 11.76
N PHE A 9 -15.67 -9.61 10.52
CA PHE A 9 -15.67 -8.47 9.60
C PHE A 9 -16.82 -8.54 8.58
N GLU A 10 -17.81 -9.44 8.76
CA GLU A 10 -19.02 -9.44 7.95
C GLU A 10 -19.68 -8.05 7.92
N ALA A 11 -20.12 -7.64 6.74
CA ALA A 11 -20.69 -6.33 6.44
C ALA A 11 -19.73 -5.11 6.58
N ILE A 12 -18.42 -5.34 6.76
CA ILE A 12 -17.40 -4.29 6.68
C ILE A 12 -16.78 -4.30 5.28
N GLU A 13 -16.61 -3.12 4.67
CA GLU A 13 -15.96 -2.98 3.37
C GLU A 13 -14.51 -3.49 3.39
N PRO A 14 -13.99 -4.06 2.29
CA PRO A 14 -12.61 -4.52 2.20
C PRO A 14 -11.59 -3.43 2.56
N PHE A 15 -10.59 -3.79 3.37
CA PHE A 15 -9.55 -2.87 3.82
C PHE A 15 -8.20 -3.56 3.99
N THR A 16 -7.16 -2.74 4.11
CA THR A 16 -5.82 -3.19 4.49
C THR A 16 -5.32 -2.34 5.66
N PHE A 17 -4.93 -2.99 6.75
CA PHE A 17 -4.19 -2.36 7.85
C PHE A 17 -2.71 -2.77 7.79
N VAL A 18 -1.84 -1.76 7.93
CA VAL A 18 -0.42 -1.94 8.19
C VAL A 18 -0.18 -1.59 9.65
N LEU A 19 0.27 -2.56 10.44
CA LEU A 19 0.56 -2.39 11.86
C LEU A 19 2.08 -2.34 12.05
N ILE A 20 2.56 -1.30 12.71
CA ILE A 20 3.98 -1.14 13.04
C ILE A 20 4.10 -1.20 14.56
N ASP A 21 4.84 -2.20 15.05
CA ASP A 21 5.23 -2.33 16.46
C ASP A 21 6.72 -2.03 16.56
N TRP A 22 7.07 -0.99 17.31
CA TRP A 22 8.46 -0.58 17.53
C TRP A 22 8.86 -0.65 19.01
N PHE A 23 8.03 -1.22 19.89
CA PHE A 23 8.24 -1.13 21.34
C PHE A 23 9.45 -1.95 21.82
N THR A 24 9.69 -3.11 21.22
CA THR A 24 10.84 -3.99 21.55
C THR A 24 11.78 -4.14 20.37
N ASN A 25 11.23 -4.42 19.20
CA ASN A 25 11.93 -4.47 17.93
C ASN A 25 10.95 -4.10 16.83
N LEU A 26 11.45 -3.50 15.75
CA LEU A 26 10.62 -3.09 14.62
C LEU A 26 10.01 -4.34 13.96
N LYS A 27 8.70 -4.49 14.11
CA LYS A 27 7.90 -5.51 13.47
C LYS A 27 6.78 -4.84 12.70
N THR A 28 6.57 -5.31 11.49
CA THR A 28 5.49 -4.83 10.63
C THR A 28 4.55 -6.00 10.37
N TYR A 29 3.25 -5.77 10.44
CA TYR A 29 2.24 -6.77 10.12
C TYR A 29 1.26 -6.20 9.11
N GLU A 30 0.71 -7.08 8.28
CA GLU A 30 -0.36 -6.76 7.34
C GLU A 30 -1.60 -7.55 7.70
N LEU A 31 -2.73 -6.83 7.82
CA LEU A 31 -4.07 -7.40 7.90
C LEU A 31 -4.87 -6.96 6.68
N VAL A 32 -5.16 -7.89 5.78
CA VAL A 32 -6.04 -7.66 4.62
C VAL A 32 -7.39 -8.32 4.90
N TRP A 33 -8.47 -7.55 4.79
CA TRP A 33 -9.82 -8.07 4.68
C TRP A 33 -10.29 -7.87 3.24
N ASP A 34 -10.47 -8.96 2.48
CA ASP A 34 -10.90 -8.89 1.08
C ASP A 34 -12.43 -8.88 0.89
N GLY A 35 -13.19 -8.93 1.99
CA GLY A 35 -14.66 -9.06 2.01
C GLY A 35 -15.16 -10.48 2.21
N VAL A 36 -14.29 -11.48 2.11
CA VAL A 36 -14.60 -12.91 2.27
C VAL A 36 -13.63 -13.59 3.24
N ILE A 37 -12.34 -13.35 3.06
CA ILE A 37 -11.22 -13.95 3.78
C ILE A 37 -10.36 -12.86 4.41
N LYS A 38 -9.93 -13.13 5.64
CA LYS A 38 -8.92 -12.33 6.34
C LYS A 38 -7.54 -12.93 6.10
N TYR A 39 -6.58 -12.12 5.69
CA TYR A 39 -5.18 -12.49 5.62
C TYR A 39 -4.41 -11.70 6.66
N PHE A 40 -3.66 -12.40 7.49
CA PHE A 40 -2.81 -11.78 8.49
C PHE A 40 -1.41 -12.39 8.41
N LYS A 41 -0.39 -11.54 8.26
CA LYS A 41 1.02 -11.97 8.18
C LYS A 41 1.96 -10.94 8.78
N GLU A 42 3.06 -11.42 9.32
CA GLU A 42 4.24 -10.59 9.60
C GLU A 42 4.94 -10.26 8.29
N LEU A 43 5.36 -9.02 8.13
CA LEU A 43 6.06 -8.52 6.96
C LEU A 43 7.57 -8.43 7.23
N PRO A 44 8.41 -8.81 6.25
CA PRO A 44 9.83 -8.49 6.29
C PRO A 44 10.03 -6.97 6.26
N GLN A 45 11.17 -6.51 6.80
CA GLN A 45 11.58 -5.11 6.80
C GLN A 45 12.17 -4.73 5.43
N GLU A 46 11.31 -4.73 4.41
CA GLU A 46 11.66 -4.38 3.03
C GLU A 46 10.67 -3.35 2.48
N PRO A 47 11.09 -2.49 1.52
CA PRO A 47 10.20 -1.53 0.89
C PRO A 47 8.99 -2.21 0.24
N LYS A 48 7.80 -1.66 0.46
CA LYS A 48 6.54 -2.15 -0.12
C LYS A 48 5.67 -1.00 -0.61
N ILE A 49 4.89 -1.28 -1.64
CA ILE A 49 3.86 -0.38 -2.16
C ILE A 49 2.49 -1.06 -2.01
N TRP A 50 1.51 -0.30 -1.52
CA TRP A 50 0.13 -0.77 -1.41
C TRP A 50 -0.74 -0.06 -2.45
N SER A 51 -1.70 -0.81 -2.97
CA SER A 51 -2.74 -0.30 -3.86
C SER A 51 -4.08 -0.75 -3.28
N SER A 52 -5.00 0.19 -3.07
CA SER A 52 -6.30 -0.12 -2.48
C SER A 52 -7.05 -1.19 -3.28
N SER A 53 -7.54 -2.22 -2.59
CA SER A 53 -8.24 -3.35 -3.18
C SER A 53 -9.51 -2.97 -3.93
N THR A 54 -10.17 -1.88 -3.53
CA THR A 54 -11.43 -1.41 -4.15
C THR A 54 -11.20 -0.49 -5.35
N LEU A 55 -10.01 0.09 -5.50
CA LEU A 55 -9.75 1.16 -6.48
C LEU A 55 -8.91 0.71 -7.69
N TYR A 56 -8.17 -0.39 -7.56
CA TYR A 56 -7.22 -0.85 -8.55
C TYR A 56 -7.50 -2.29 -8.99
N THR A 57 -7.55 -2.52 -10.30
CA THR A 57 -7.57 -3.87 -10.86
C THR A 57 -6.21 -4.55 -10.68
N GLU A 58 -6.15 -5.88 -10.77
CA GLU A 58 -4.89 -6.62 -10.68
C GLU A 58 -3.84 -6.15 -11.69
N GLU A 59 -4.25 -5.80 -12.91
CA GLU A 59 -3.37 -5.19 -13.92
C GLU A 59 -2.79 -3.86 -13.46
N MET A 60 -3.61 -2.98 -12.86
CA MET A 60 -3.16 -1.70 -12.34
C MET A 60 -2.20 -1.87 -11.14
N LYS A 61 -2.44 -2.86 -10.29
CA LYS A 61 -1.54 -3.19 -9.18
C LYS A 61 -0.18 -3.63 -9.72
N GLY A 62 -0.16 -4.51 -10.71
CA GLY A 62 1.07 -4.98 -11.36
C GLY A 62 1.89 -3.85 -12.00
N LEU A 63 1.24 -2.85 -12.62
CA LEU A 63 1.93 -1.68 -13.14
C LEU A 63 2.62 -0.87 -12.03
N ARG A 64 1.92 -0.63 -10.91
CA ARG A 64 2.46 0.11 -9.76
C ARG A 64 3.62 -0.63 -9.11
N GLU A 65 3.51 -1.95 -8.97
CA GLU A 65 4.60 -2.81 -8.48
C GLU A 65 5.83 -2.73 -9.40
N ALA A 66 5.64 -2.77 -10.71
CA ALA A 66 6.73 -2.64 -11.67
C ALA A 66 7.42 -1.27 -11.60
N TRP A 67 6.65 -0.18 -11.51
CA TRP A 67 7.21 1.17 -11.35
C TRP A 67 7.99 1.33 -10.04
N PHE A 68 7.44 0.81 -8.94
CA PHE A 68 8.10 0.85 -7.65
C PHE A 68 9.39 0.02 -7.66
N SER A 69 9.37 -1.18 -8.23
CA SER A 69 10.56 -2.02 -8.36
C SER A 69 11.65 -1.35 -9.22
N ASN A 70 11.27 -0.66 -10.30
CA ASN A 70 12.21 0.11 -11.10
C ASN A 70 12.82 1.26 -10.28
N TRP A 71 11.97 2.04 -9.60
CA TRP A 71 12.43 3.14 -8.75
C TRP A 71 13.42 2.68 -7.67
N LEU A 72 13.13 1.56 -6.98
CA LEU A 72 14.04 0.94 -6.00
C LEU A 72 15.36 0.45 -6.62
N SER A 73 15.38 0.05 -7.89
CA SER A 73 16.59 -0.41 -8.56
C SER A 73 17.57 0.73 -8.88
N VAL A 74 17.02 1.94 -9.07
CA VAL A 74 17.78 3.16 -9.39
C VAL A 74 18.24 3.86 -8.10
N HIS A 75 17.42 3.87 -7.05
CA HIS A 75 17.70 4.56 -5.79
C HIS A 75 18.20 3.58 -4.73
N LYS A 76 19.48 3.70 -4.36
CA LYS A 76 20.11 2.86 -3.33
C LYS A 76 20.17 3.52 -1.95
N GLU A 77 20.06 4.83 -1.92
CA GLU A 77 19.86 5.63 -0.71
C GLU A 77 18.51 6.32 -0.87
N PHE A 78 17.76 6.44 0.24
CA PHE A 78 16.41 6.99 0.22
C PHE A 78 16.40 8.30 1.01
N SER A 79 16.23 9.42 0.31
CA SER A 79 15.86 10.68 0.93
C SER A 79 14.34 10.84 1.01
N GLN A 80 13.87 11.66 1.96
CA GLN A 80 12.45 11.97 2.07
C GLN A 80 11.94 12.66 0.79
N GLU A 81 12.77 13.50 0.18
CA GLU A 81 12.48 14.21 -1.06
C GLU A 81 12.25 13.24 -2.23
N GLU A 82 13.14 12.27 -2.43
CA GLU A 82 13.01 11.28 -3.51
C GLU A 82 11.79 10.37 -3.31
N ILE A 83 11.51 9.96 -2.07
CA ILE A 83 10.30 9.20 -1.74
C ILE A 83 9.07 10.02 -2.10
N LEU A 84 9.05 11.30 -1.72
CA LEU A 84 7.92 12.18 -1.98
C LEU A 84 7.73 12.41 -3.49
N GLU A 85 8.81 12.61 -4.23
CA GLU A 85 8.77 12.80 -5.68
C GLU A 85 8.15 11.59 -6.38
N PHE A 86 8.54 10.36 -6.00
CA PHE A 86 7.92 9.14 -6.53
C PHE A 86 6.42 9.10 -6.28
N HIS A 87 5.98 9.38 -5.05
CA HIS A 87 4.56 9.33 -4.69
C HIS A 87 3.75 10.47 -5.31
N GLN A 88 4.39 11.58 -5.67
CA GLN A 88 3.76 12.69 -6.37
C GLN A 88 3.77 12.55 -7.89
N ASN A 89 4.35 11.48 -8.43
CA ASN A 89 4.46 11.28 -9.86
C ASN A 89 3.09 11.08 -10.52
N GLU A 90 2.75 11.97 -11.47
CA GLU A 90 1.51 11.95 -12.26
C GLU A 90 1.75 11.43 -13.69
N ASN A 91 3.02 11.18 -14.06
CA ASN A 91 3.45 10.88 -15.42
C ASN A 91 3.59 9.38 -15.71
N LEU A 92 3.45 8.52 -14.69
CA LEU A 92 3.46 7.08 -14.84
C LEU A 92 2.05 6.56 -15.18
N GLY A 93 1.86 6.10 -16.41
CA GLY A 93 0.58 5.56 -16.88
C GLY A 93 -0.47 6.66 -17.16
N THR A 94 -1.71 6.45 -16.71
CA THR A 94 -2.80 7.42 -16.82
C THR A 94 -3.09 8.10 -15.47
N LYS A 95 -3.77 9.25 -15.48
CA LYS A 95 -4.15 9.99 -14.26
C LYS A 95 -4.87 9.13 -13.21
N GLY A 96 -5.61 8.10 -13.64
CA GLY A 96 -6.36 7.21 -12.77
C GLY A 96 -5.56 6.05 -12.16
N ILE A 97 -4.29 5.87 -12.55
CA ILE A 97 -3.42 4.75 -12.11
C ILE A 97 -2.06 5.19 -11.57
N ALA A 98 -1.61 6.40 -11.94
CA ALA A 98 -0.36 6.98 -11.50
C ALA A 98 -0.21 6.95 -9.96
N PRO A 99 1.03 6.93 -9.41
CA PRO A 99 1.28 7.01 -7.97
C PRO A 99 0.46 8.10 -7.30
N LYS A 100 0.44 9.31 -7.88
CA LYS A 100 -0.50 10.37 -7.54
C LYS A 100 -1.76 10.26 -8.39
N MET A 101 -2.82 9.71 -7.79
CA MET A 101 -4.09 9.52 -8.49
C MET A 101 -4.87 10.83 -8.60
N LYS A 102 -5.36 11.13 -9.80
CA LYS A 102 -6.32 12.20 -10.09
C LYS A 102 -7.50 11.65 -10.91
N ARG A 103 -8.71 11.64 -10.35
CA ARG A 103 -9.97 11.33 -11.05
C ARG A 103 -10.97 12.49 -10.87
N GLU A 104 -11.89 12.69 -11.81
CA GLU A 104 -12.83 13.84 -11.83
C GLU A 104 -13.60 14.06 -10.52
N PHE A 105 -13.80 13.01 -9.71
CA PHE A 105 -14.56 13.08 -8.44
C PHE A 105 -13.77 12.62 -7.21
N VAL A 106 -12.50 12.22 -7.36
CA VAL A 106 -11.67 11.73 -6.24
C VAL A 106 -10.21 12.16 -6.44
N GLU A 107 -9.71 12.96 -5.50
CA GLU A 107 -8.29 13.26 -5.33
C GLU A 107 -7.86 12.71 -3.97
N THR A 108 -6.95 11.74 -3.93
CA THR A 108 -6.40 11.26 -2.67
C THR A 108 -4.98 10.77 -2.87
N VAL A 109 -4.06 11.34 -2.09
CA VAL A 109 -2.73 10.80 -1.84
C VAL A 109 -2.71 10.42 -0.37
N VAL A 110 -2.69 9.12 -0.06
CA VAL A 110 -2.48 8.66 1.32
C VAL A 110 -1.01 8.31 1.46
N LEU A 111 -0.27 9.18 2.15
CA LEU A 111 1.07 8.90 2.64
C LEU A 111 0.93 8.57 4.12
N LEU A 112 1.22 7.34 4.52
CA LEU A 112 1.43 7.00 5.92
C LEU A 112 2.91 7.23 6.22
N GLN A 113 3.22 8.21 7.08
CA GLN A 113 4.53 8.44 7.68
C GLN A 113 4.70 7.61 8.95
#